data_AF-A0A2U1CMR1-F1
#
_entry.id   AF-A0A2U1CMR1-F1
#
_cell.length_a   1.000
_cell.length_b   1.000
_cell.length_c   1.000
_cell.angle_alpha   90.00
_cell.angle_beta   90.00
_cell.angle_gamma   90.00
#
_symmetry.space_group_name_H-M   'P 1'
#
loop_
_entity.id
_entity.type
_entity.pdbx_description
1 polymer ?
#
loop_
_entity_poly.entity_id
_entity_poly.type
_entity_poly.pdbx_seq_one_letter_code
_entity_poly.pdbx_strand_id
1 'polypeptide(L)'
;MRETDVTQFLIDITRGQLKQAYAEDSQQVIAASPLSEAMRAAVREQDIAALWLAGVSPMALLYFARLCGWSMERYYACIGEAELTKADQAGSVSEARREPLQKRR
;
A
#
# COMPACT_ATOMS: atom_id res chain seq x y z
N MET A 1 6.38 -11.91 4.25
CA MET A 1 7.31 -10.89 3.71
C MET A 1 7.18 -9.65 4.57
N ARG A 2 8.27 -8.95 4.89
CA ARG A 2 8.21 -7.79 5.80
C ARG A 2 7.88 -6.53 4.99
N GLU A 3 7.18 -5.58 5.61
CA GLU A 3 6.83 -4.26 5.02
C GLU A 3 8.06 -3.50 4.49
N THR A 4 9.21 -3.77 5.12
CA THR A 4 10.53 -3.27 4.73
C THR A 4 10.98 -3.70 3.33
N ASP A 5 10.57 -4.89 2.88
CA ASP A 5 11.04 -5.46 1.61
C ASP A 5 10.38 -4.76 0.41
N VAL A 6 9.08 -4.46 0.53
CA VAL A 6 8.33 -3.68 -0.48
C VAL A 6 8.81 -2.23 -0.48
N THR A 7 9.03 -1.65 0.70
CA THR A 7 9.57 -0.29 0.82
C THR A 7 10.92 -0.16 0.12
N GLN A 8 11.84 -1.10 0.38
CA GLN A 8 13.15 -1.08 -0.27
C GLN A 8 13.02 -1.26 -1.79
N PHE A 9 12.17 -2.17 -2.24
CA PHE A 9 11.93 -2.36 -3.67
C PHE A 9 11.43 -1.07 -4.35
N LEU A 10 10.48 -0.34 -3.74
CA LEU A 10 10.02 0.95 -4.27
C LEU A 10 11.13 1.99 -4.32
N ILE A 11 12.02 2.02 -3.32
CA ILE A 11 13.20 2.90 -3.34
C ILE A 11 14.12 2.53 -4.51
N ASP A 12 14.36 1.24 -4.71
CA ASP A 12 15.26 0.73 -5.74
C ASP A 12 14.80 1.11 -7.16
N ILE A 13 13.49 1.02 -7.44
CA ILE A 13 12.93 1.35 -8.76
C ILE A 13 12.70 2.85 -8.98
N THR A 14 12.63 3.66 -7.92
CA THR A 14 12.40 5.11 -8.04
C THR A 14 13.69 5.92 -7.99
N ARG A 15 14.64 5.51 -7.13
CA ARG A 15 15.84 6.29 -6.78
C ARG A 15 17.11 5.45 -6.72
N GLY A 16 17.01 4.12 -6.69
CA GLY A 16 18.14 3.22 -6.55
C GLY A 16 18.58 2.56 -7.86
N GLN A 17 19.26 1.43 -7.70
CA GLN A 17 19.95 0.69 -8.75
C GLN A 17 19.02 0.10 -9.82
N LEU A 18 17.73 -0.10 -9.52
CA LEU A 18 16.76 -0.66 -10.47
C LEU A 18 16.04 0.41 -11.29
N LYS A 19 16.26 1.70 -11.02
CA LYS A 19 15.55 2.80 -11.67
C LYS A 19 15.61 2.74 -13.20
N GLN A 20 16.81 2.52 -13.76
CA GLN A 20 16.97 2.47 -15.21
C GLN A 20 16.30 1.23 -15.80
N ALA A 21 16.55 0.05 -15.23
CA ALA A 21 15.92 -1.20 -15.66
C ALA A 21 14.38 -1.14 -15.59
N TYR A 22 13.83 -0.49 -14.56
CA TYR A 22 12.39 -0.31 -14.40
C TYR A 22 11.80 0.63 -15.47
N ALA A 23 12.55 1.66 -15.87
CA ALA A 23 12.11 2.55 -16.96
C ALA A 23 12.14 1.86 -18.33
N GLU A 24 13.05 0.90 -18.52
CA GLU A 24 13.18 0.11 -19.75
C GLU A 24 12.12 -1.00 -19.84
N ASP A 25 11.95 -1.79 -18.77
CA ASP A 25 10.94 -2.85 -18.69
C ASP A 25 10.47 -3.05 -17.24
N SER A 26 9.44 -2.29 -16.85
CA SER A 26 8.85 -2.38 -15.52
C SER A 26 8.22 -3.74 -15.24
N GLN A 27 7.65 -4.41 -16.24
CA GLN A 27 6.97 -5.71 -16.05
C GLN A 27 7.99 -6.78 -15.69
N GLN A 28 9.12 -6.83 -16.38
CA GLN A 28 10.19 -7.77 -16.09
C GLN A 28 10.81 -7.52 -14.71
N VAL A 29 11.07 -6.26 -14.35
CA VAL A 29 11.64 -5.91 -13.03
C VAL A 29 10.69 -6.26 -11.90
N ILE A 30 9.38 -6.01 -12.05
CA ILE A 30 8.37 -6.41 -11.05
C ILE A 30 8.30 -7.93 -10.95
N ALA A 31 8.28 -8.66 -12.07
CA ALA A 31 8.21 -10.12 -12.08
C ALA A 31 9.43 -10.79 -11.43
N ALA A 32 10.63 -10.23 -11.64
CA ALA A 32 11.87 -10.72 -11.05
C ALA A 32 12.03 -10.37 -9.56
N SER A 33 11.19 -9.48 -9.02
CA SER A 33 11.28 -9.05 -7.63
C SER A 33 10.95 -10.20 -6.66
N PRO A 34 11.57 -10.22 -5.45
CA PRO A 34 11.26 -11.20 -4.42
C PRO A 34 9.90 -10.95 -3.74
N LEU A 35 9.10 -10.00 -4.26
CA LEU A 35 7.82 -9.64 -3.67
C LEU A 35 6.82 -10.79 -3.77
N SER A 36 5.93 -10.90 -2.78
CA SER A 36 4.75 -11.77 -2.89
C SER A 36 3.89 -11.36 -4.09
N GLU A 37 3.13 -12.30 -4.67
CA GLU A 37 2.31 -12.02 -5.85
C GLU A 37 1.32 -10.87 -5.64
N ALA A 38 0.69 -10.78 -4.46
CA ALA A 38 -0.20 -9.67 -4.12
C ALA A 38 0.49 -8.30 -4.19
N MET A 39 1.75 -8.21 -3.73
CA MET A 39 2.51 -6.96 -3.78
C MET A 39 3.05 -6.67 -5.18
N ARG A 40 3.40 -7.70 -5.96
CA ARG A 40 3.73 -7.51 -7.39
C ARG A 40 2.53 -6.95 -8.15
N ALA A 41 1.34 -7.50 -7.91
CA ALA A 41 0.10 -6.99 -8.49
C ALA A 41 -0.16 -5.54 -8.07
N ALA A 42 -0.07 -5.22 -6.78
CA ALA A 42 -0.26 -3.85 -6.29
C ALA A 42 0.74 -2.85 -6.91
N VAL A 43 2.02 -3.21 -7.06
CA VAL A 43 2.99 -2.36 -7.75
C VAL A 43 2.66 -2.23 -9.24
N ARG A 44 2.29 -3.33 -9.91
CA ARG A 44 1.95 -3.33 -11.34
C ARG A 44 0.73 -2.47 -11.65
N GLU A 45 -0.28 -2.55 -10.80
CA GLU A 45 -1.56 -1.84 -10.93
C GLU A 45 -1.52 -0.44 -10.32
N GLN A 46 -0.39 -0.07 -9.70
CA GLN A 46 -0.21 1.20 -9.01
C GLN A 46 -1.24 1.40 -7.88
N ASP A 47 -1.59 0.31 -7.19
CA ASP A 47 -2.52 0.32 -6.07
C ASP A 47 -1.83 0.88 -4.81
N ILE A 48 -1.76 2.21 -4.75
CA ILE A 48 -1.15 2.95 -3.64
C ILE A 48 -1.87 2.66 -2.32
N ALA A 49 -3.18 2.41 -2.34
CA ALA A 49 -3.95 2.09 -1.14
C ALA A 49 -3.56 0.71 -0.58
N ALA A 50 -3.47 -0.32 -1.43
CA ALA A 50 -3.03 -1.64 -0.99
C ALA A 50 -1.60 -1.63 -0.46
N LEU A 51 -0.69 -0.89 -1.12
CA LEU A 51 0.69 -0.75 -0.65
C LEU A 51 0.76 0.02 0.67
N TRP A 52 -0.06 1.05 0.85
CA TRP A 52 -0.18 1.77 2.12
C TRP A 52 -0.67 0.87 3.26
N LEU A 53 -1.75 0.13 3.03
CA LEU A 53 -2.31 -0.80 4.02
C LEU A 53 -1.36 -1.95 4.34
N ALA A 54 -0.44 -2.29 3.43
CA ALA A 54 0.66 -3.22 3.65
C ALA A 54 1.86 -2.61 4.42
N GLY A 55 1.74 -1.39 4.95
CA GLY A 55 2.75 -0.76 5.82
C GLY A 55 3.94 -0.15 5.09
N VAL A 56 3.85 0.06 3.78
CA VAL A 56 4.95 0.65 3.00
C VAL A 56 5.19 2.11 3.43
N SER A 57 6.48 2.51 3.49
CA SER A 57 6.85 3.86 3.91
C SER A 57 6.15 4.96 3.09
N PRO A 58 5.54 5.98 3.75
CA PRO A 58 4.88 7.09 3.08
C PRO A 58 5.78 7.80 2.04
N MET A 59 7.07 7.95 2.35
CA MET A 59 8.00 8.62 1.44
C MET A 59 8.31 7.77 0.20
N ALA A 60 8.43 6.45 0.35
CA ALA A 60 8.65 5.55 -0.78
C ALA A 60 7.42 5.52 -1.70
N LEU A 61 6.21 5.49 -1.12
CA LEU A 61 4.95 5.57 -1.85
C LEU A 61 4.80 6.88 -2.62
N LEU A 62 5.17 8.01 -2.00
CA LEU A 62 5.13 9.31 -2.67
C LEU A 62 6.06 9.33 -3.90
N TYR A 63 7.27 8.80 -3.78
CA TYR A 63 8.19 8.72 -4.94
C TYR A 63 7.66 7.79 -6.02
N PHE A 64 7.07 6.67 -5.64
CA PHE A 64 6.48 5.72 -6.58
C PHE A 64 5.26 6.32 -7.30
N ALA A 65 4.34 6.94 -6.57
CA ALA A 65 3.19 7.64 -7.15
C ALA A 65 3.63 8.74 -8.14
N ARG A 66 4.68 9.49 -7.80
CA ARG A 66 5.27 10.49 -8.71
C ARG A 66 5.87 9.86 -9.97
N LEU A 67 6.60 8.74 -9.83
CA LEU A 67 7.13 7.99 -10.97
C LEU A 67 6.00 7.51 -11.90
N CYS A 68 4.86 7.11 -11.33
CA CYS A 68 3.64 6.71 -12.04
C CYS A 68 2.81 7.90 -12.59
N GLY A 69 3.28 9.14 -12.44
CA GLY A 69 2.59 10.32 -12.96
C GLY A 69 1.40 10.81 -12.14
N TRP A 70 1.22 10.35 -10.89
CA TRP A 70 0.15 10.84 -10.03
C TRP A 70 0.40 12.29 -9.56
N SER A 71 -0.66 13.05 -9.43
CA SER A 71 -0.63 14.35 -8.75
C SER A 71 -0.53 14.17 -7.24
N MET A 72 -0.02 15.19 -6.53
CA MET A 72 -0.01 15.19 -5.07
C MET A 72 -1.43 15.08 -4.49
N GLU A 73 -2.39 15.78 -5.10
CA GLU A 73 -3.80 15.76 -4.68
C GLU A 73 -4.38 14.34 -4.76
N ARG A 74 -4.20 13.66 -5.90
CA ARG A 74 -4.65 12.27 -6.08
C ARG A 74 -4.01 11.33 -5.07
N TYR A 75 -2.72 11.50 -4.80
CA TYR A 75 -1.99 10.70 -3.82
C TYR A 75 -2.60 10.85 -2.41
N TYR A 76 -2.75 12.09 -1.91
CA TYR A 76 -3.27 12.31 -0.57
C TYR A 76 -4.75 11.94 -0.43
N ALA A 77 -5.58 12.12 -1.47
CA ALA A 77 -6.96 11.65 -1.48
C ALA A 77 -7.02 10.12 -1.31
N CYS A 78 -6.20 9.37 -2.06
CA CYS A 78 -6.13 7.91 -1.98
C CYS A 78 -5.69 7.42 -0.59
N ILE A 79 -4.67 8.04 0.02
CA ILE A 79 -4.26 7.70 1.39
C ILE A 79 -5.35 8.01 2.40
N GLY A 80 -6.04 9.15 2.26
CA GLY A 80 -7.16 9.51 3.13
C GLY A 80 -8.30 8.49 3.07
N GLU A 81 -8.69 8.05 1.88
CA GLU A 81 -9.71 7.02 1.67
C GLU A 81 -9.29 5.65 2.26
N ALA A 82 -8.02 5.27 2.13
CA ALA A 82 -7.49 4.03 2.69
C ALA A 82 -7.53 4.02 4.23
N GLU A 83 -7.18 5.13 4.87
CA GLU A 83 -7.25 5.29 6.33
C GLU A 83 -8.69 5.25 6.85
N LEU A 84 -9.63 5.91 6.16
CA LEU A 84 -11.06 5.83 6.49
C LEU A 84 -11.57 4.39 6.41
N THR A 85 -11.24 3.68 5.33
CA THR A 85 -11.64 2.27 5.14
C THR A 85 -11.09 1.37 6.24
N LYS A 86 -9.83 1.58 6.64
CA LYS A 86 -9.18 0.86 7.74
C LYS A 86 -9.86 1.15 9.08
N ALA A 87 -10.24 2.40 9.33
CA ALA A 87 -10.95 2.81 10.54
C ALA A 87 -12.36 2.20 10.62
N ASP A 88 -13.11 2.17 9.52
CA ASP A 88 -14.45 1.58 9.45
C ASP A 88 -14.44 0.06 9.70
N GLN A 89 -13.43 -0.64 9.19
CA GLN A 89 -13.22 -2.06 9.47
C GLN A 89 -12.86 -2.31 10.95
N ALA A 90 -12.03 -1.46 11.56
CA ALA A 90 -11.70 -1.57 12.98
C ALA A 90 -12.89 -1.23 13.89
N GLY A 91 -13.74 -0.27 13.49
CA GLY A 91 -14.95 0.12 14.22
C GLY A 91 -16.05 -0.94 14.18
N SER A 92 -16.24 -1.60 13.03
CA SER A 92 -17.27 -2.64 12.83
C SER A 92 -17.05 -3.91 13.67
N VAL A 93 -15.81 -4.20 14.06
CA VAL A 93 -15.48 -5.36 14.92
C VAL A 93 -15.78 -5.07 16.40
N SER A 94 -15.79 -3.79 16.81
CA SER A 94 -15.98 -3.38 18.20
C SER A 94 -17.45 -3.38 18.65
N GLU A 95 -18.40 -3.19 17.72
CA GLU A 95 -19.84 -3.16 18.04
C GLU A 95 -20.50 -4.54 18.18
N ALA A 96 -19.87 -5.63 17.72
CA ALA A 96 -20.43 -6.98 17.86
C ALA A 96 -20.36 -7.57 19.28
N ARG A 97 -19.77 -6.85 20.26
CA ARG A 97 -19.59 -7.33 21.65
C ARG A 97 -20.29 -6.48 22.71
N ARG A 98 -21.56 -6.12 22.47
CA ARG A 98 -22.47 -5.62 23.52
C ARG A 98 -23.78 -6.40 23.50
N GLU A 99 -23.78 -7.60 24.07
CA GLU A 99 -25.03 -8.18 24.57
C GLU A 99 -25.41 -7.45 25.88
N PRO A 100 -26.63 -6.89 25.99
CA PRO A 100 -27.15 -6.45 27.27
C PRO A 100 -27.83 -7.65 27.95
N LEU A 101 -27.11 -8.37 28.81
CA LEU A 101 -27.75 -9.35 29.69
C LEU A 101 -28.44 -8.64 30.85
N GLN A 102 -29.75 -8.56 30.70
CA GLN A 102 -30.76 -7.93 31.54
C GLN A 102 -30.62 -8.29 33.02
N LYS A 103 -30.66 -7.26 33.88
CA LYS A 103 -31.08 -7.39 35.29
C LYS A 103 -32.54 -7.79 35.37
N ARG A 104 -32.86 -9.03 35.80
CA ARG A 104 -34.07 -9.44 36.55
C ARG A 104 -33.70 -10.77 37.24
N ARG A 105 -33.94 -11.05 38.53
CA ARG A 105 -34.70 -10.43 39.61
C ARG A 105 -34.17 -11.02 40.92
#